data_AF-A0ABD2MJ05-F1
#
_entry.id   AF-A0ABD2MJ05-F1
#
_cell.length_a   1.000
_cell.length_b   1.000
_cell.length_c   1.000
_cell.angle_alpha   90.00
_cell.angle_beta   90.00
_cell.angle_gamma   90.00
#
_symmetry.space_group_name_H-M   'P 1'
#
loop_
_entity.id
_entity.type
_entity.pdbx_description
1 polymer ?
#
loop_
_entity_poly.entity_id
_entity_poly.type
_entity_poly.pdbx_seq_one_letter_code
_entity_poly.pdbx_strand_id
1 'polypeptide(L)'
;MIFFEIFWLFLSCLTLSVGYNILAIFPHDGISHLEVFAPIVRNLVSRGHNLTVISHHSLNIKSKSHKELLLSNDTHAGRHLFELGMFDWPAWMLIWISPLYVSSFGISSCHHLLSHPEVQELMTSDGNFDLILSELFNSECNLGFVDKFKAPLVGLSSTTLMAWHTDRFGQPDNPSYIPNNHLWYTSKMSFLDRVGNALGDLLFKTTYYFATKQSQLISEKHLKTKMSSFFDMMKSTSLVLVNSHWSLHSPRPFVPAVVEIGGSHIPSPTTLPKEDLSEIQAS
;
A
#
# COMPACT_ATOMS: atom_id res chain seq x y z
N MET A 1 -26.00 -32.57 -32.32
CA MET A 1 -25.79 -31.12 -32.20
C MET A 1 -25.55 -30.69 -30.76
N ILE A 2 -26.51 -30.91 -29.84
CA ILE A 2 -26.42 -30.46 -28.43
C ILE A 2 -25.16 -30.98 -27.69
N PHE A 3 -24.78 -32.25 -27.85
CA PHE A 3 -23.57 -32.80 -27.22
C PHE A 3 -22.27 -32.16 -27.71
N PHE A 4 -22.24 -31.71 -28.96
CA PHE A 4 -21.06 -31.05 -29.55
C PHE A 4 -20.92 -29.64 -28.99
N GLU A 5 -22.04 -28.91 -28.83
CA GLU A 5 -22.05 -27.59 -28.20
C GLU A 5 -21.70 -27.64 -26.70
N ILE A 6 -22.19 -28.64 -25.96
CA ILE A 6 -21.81 -28.87 -24.56
C ILE A 6 -20.31 -29.18 -24.45
N PHE A 7 -19.76 -29.97 -25.38
CA PHE A 7 -18.33 -30.28 -25.41
C PHE A 7 -17.48 -29.02 -25.66
N TRP A 8 -17.87 -28.16 -26.61
CA TRP A 8 -17.17 -26.90 -26.87
C TRP A 8 -17.31 -25.89 -25.73
N LEU A 9 -18.48 -25.82 -25.07
CA LEU A 9 -18.67 -25.03 -23.86
C LEU A 9 -17.76 -25.52 -22.72
N PHE A 10 -17.67 -26.84 -22.51
CA PHE A 10 -16.80 -27.44 -21.49
C PHE A 10 -15.32 -27.21 -21.81
N LEU A 11 -14.92 -27.35 -23.09
CA LEU A 11 -13.55 -27.06 -23.54
C LEU A 11 -13.20 -25.57 -23.38
N SER A 12 -14.15 -24.67 -23.65
CA SER A 12 -13.97 -23.24 -23.43
C SER A 12 -13.82 -22.90 -21.94
N CYS A 13 -14.58 -23.56 -21.05
CA CYS A 13 -14.41 -23.43 -19.60
C CYS A 13 -13.07 -23.97 -19.10
N LEU A 14 -12.53 -25.03 -19.71
CA LEU A 14 -11.21 -25.56 -19.38
C LEU A 14 -10.08 -24.63 -19.83
N THR A 15 -10.26 -23.87 -20.92
CA THR A 15 -9.30 -22.85 -21.38
C THR A 15 -9.38 -21.52 -20.62
N LEU A 16 -10.44 -21.28 -19.85
CA LEU A 16 -10.64 -20.04 -19.07
C LEU A 16 -9.90 -20.04 -17.72
N SER A 17 -9.22 -21.11 -17.34
CA SER A 17 -8.41 -21.18 -16.11
C SER A 17 -6.98 -20.66 -16.32
N VAL A 18 -6.80 -19.56 -17.07
CA VAL A 18 -5.50 -18.89 -17.14
C VAL A 18 -5.44 -17.86 -16.03
N GLY A 19 -4.55 -18.06 -15.06
CA GLY A 19 -4.32 -17.08 -14.01
C GLY A 19 -3.69 -15.81 -14.57
N TYR A 20 -4.21 -14.65 -14.15
CA TYR A 20 -3.61 -13.35 -14.43
C TYR A 20 -2.14 -13.25 -13.99
N ASN A 21 -1.36 -12.47 -14.74
CA ASN A 21 0.00 -12.06 -14.39
C ASN A 21 -0.06 -10.74 -13.61
N ILE A 22 0.31 -10.79 -12.34
CA ILE A 22 0.15 -9.70 -11.39
C ILE A 22 1.53 -9.24 -10.92
N LEU A 23 1.78 -7.93 -11.00
CA LEU A 23 2.95 -7.30 -10.40
C LEU A 23 2.57 -6.72 -9.03
N ALA A 24 3.20 -7.20 -7.97
CA ALA A 24 3.00 -6.73 -6.61
C ALA A 24 4.22 -5.91 -6.15
N ILE A 25 4.02 -4.64 -5.78
CA ILE A 25 5.10 -3.70 -5.46
C ILE A 25 4.91 -3.17 -4.03
N PHE A 26 5.77 -3.62 -3.11
CA PHE A 26 5.77 -3.29 -1.70
C PHE A 26 7.13 -2.67 -1.31
N PRO A 27 7.36 -1.39 -1.63
CA PRO A 27 8.68 -0.77 -1.53
C PRO A 27 9.04 -0.33 -0.11
N HIS A 28 8.13 -0.42 0.86
CA HIS A 28 8.43 -0.11 2.25
C HIS A 28 9.27 -1.24 2.88
N ASP A 29 10.28 -0.90 3.68
CA ASP A 29 11.22 -1.86 4.28
C ASP A 29 10.72 -2.52 5.57
N GLY A 30 9.69 -1.96 6.20
CA GLY A 30 9.08 -2.49 7.41
C GLY A 30 8.37 -3.82 7.17
N ILE A 31 8.82 -4.88 7.85
CA ILE A 31 8.23 -6.23 7.74
C ILE A 31 6.73 -6.23 8.05
N SER A 32 6.29 -5.41 9.00
CA SER A 32 4.87 -5.27 9.36
C SER A 32 3.99 -4.82 8.20
N HIS A 33 4.53 -4.06 7.23
CA HIS A 33 3.79 -3.65 6.04
C HIS A 33 3.62 -4.84 5.10
N LEU A 34 4.68 -5.61 4.86
CA LEU A 34 4.62 -6.79 3.99
C LEU A 34 3.70 -7.88 4.56
N GLU A 35 3.74 -8.11 5.88
CA GLU A 35 2.93 -9.14 6.53
C GLU A 35 1.43 -8.89 6.38
N VAL A 36 1.00 -7.63 6.36
CA VAL A 36 -0.40 -7.28 6.09
C VAL A 36 -0.85 -7.75 4.70
N PHE A 37 0.04 -7.70 3.71
CA PHE A 37 -0.27 -8.06 2.32
C PHE A 37 0.02 -9.53 1.99
N ALA A 38 0.83 -10.21 2.81
CA ALA A 38 1.23 -11.60 2.60
C ALA A 38 0.03 -12.56 2.37
N PRO A 39 -1.09 -12.48 3.12
CA PRO A 39 -2.26 -13.32 2.86
C PRO A 39 -2.84 -13.09 1.47
N ILE A 40 -2.87 -11.85 0.97
CA ILE A 40 -3.41 -11.50 -0.35
C ILE A 40 -2.56 -12.18 -1.42
N VAL A 41 -1.23 -12.04 -1.35
CA VAL A 41 -0.29 -12.68 -2.29
C VAL A 41 -0.45 -14.20 -2.27
N ARG A 42 -0.45 -14.83 -1.09
CA ARG A 42 -0.62 -16.29 -0.95
C ARG A 42 -1.95 -16.77 -1.54
N ASN A 43 -3.02 -16.02 -1.31
CA ASN A 43 -4.36 -16.33 -1.82
C ASN A 43 -4.46 -16.19 -3.35
N LEU A 44 -3.74 -15.25 -3.95
CA LEU A 44 -3.71 -15.11 -5.40
C LEU A 44 -2.88 -16.23 -6.05
N VAL A 45 -1.70 -16.54 -5.51
CA VAL A 45 -0.86 -17.65 -6.00
C VAL A 45 -1.60 -18.99 -5.89
N SER A 46 -2.27 -19.27 -4.77
CA SER A 46 -3.03 -20.52 -4.59
C SER A 46 -4.24 -20.64 -5.51
N ARG A 47 -4.76 -19.53 -6.04
CA ARG A 47 -5.83 -19.50 -7.05
C ARG A 47 -5.30 -19.59 -8.49
N GLY A 48 -3.99 -19.79 -8.67
CA GLY A 48 -3.36 -20.02 -9.97
C GLY A 48 -2.87 -18.77 -10.69
N HIS A 49 -2.88 -17.60 -10.06
CA HIS A 49 -2.30 -16.37 -10.63
C HIS A 49 -0.76 -16.42 -10.59
N ASN A 50 -0.12 -15.80 -11.58
CA ASN A 50 1.33 -15.63 -11.64
C ASN A 50 1.71 -14.30 -11.00
N LEU A 51 2.53 -14.33 -9.95
CA LEU A 51 2.90 -13.12 -9.21
C LEU A 51 4.40 -12.85 -9.32
N THR A 52 4.74 -11.61 -9.67
CA THR A 52 6.07 -11.05 -9.45
C THR A 52 5.96 -10.06 -8.29
N VAL A 53 6.66 -10.33 -7.18
CA VAL A 53 6.60 -9.53 -5.95
C VAL A 53 7.92 -8.79 -5.76
N ILE A 54 7.86 -7.48 -5.59
CA ILE A 54 9.01 -6.64 -5.26
C ILE A 54 8.86 -6.20 -3.80
N SER A 55 9.80 -6.59 -2.94
CA SER A 55 9.77 -6.29 -1.50
C SER A 55 11.17 -6.40 -0.87
N HIS A 56 11.35 -5.85 0.33
CA HIS A 56 12.59 -6.02 1.09
C HIS A 56 12.72 -7.39 1.75
N HIS A 57 11.58 -7.99 2.15
CA HIS A 57 11.54 -9.27 2.83
C HIS A 57 10.88 -10.34 1.95
N SER A 58 11.28 -11.59 2.14
CA SER A 58 10.70 -12.74 1.43
C SER A 58 9.41 -13.21 2.10
N LEU A 59 8.41 -13.56 1.28
CA LEU A 59 7.17 -14.21 1.70
C LEU A 59 7.33 -15.73 1.86
N ASN A 60 8.48 -16.30 1.46
CA ASN A 60 8.77 -17.74 1.52
C ASN A 60 7.70 -18.61 0.84
N ILE A 61 7.08 -18.10 -0.24
CA ILE A 61 6.07 -18.85 -1.02
C ILE A 61 6.80 -19.74 -2.04
N LYS A 62 6.72 -21.06 -1.84
CA LYS A 62 7.29 -22.06 -2.74
C LYS A 62 6.28 -22.40 -3.84
N SER A 63 6.30 -21.66 -4.95
CA SER A 63 5.47 -21.91 -6.13
C SER A 63 6.20 -21.50 -7.41
N LYS A 64 5.95 -22.20 -8.52
CA LYS A 64 6.48 -21.82 -9.84
C LYS A 64 5.81 -20.55 -10.40
N SER A 65 4.58 -20.28 -9.97
CA SER A 65 3.81 -19.08 -10.33
C SER A 65 4.13 -17.88 -9.43
N HIS A 66 5.28 -17.88 -8.76
CA HIS A 66 5.68 -16.84 -7.83
C HIS A 66 7.17 -16.53 -7.99
N LYS A 67 7.48 -15.26 -8.29
CA LYS A 67 8.83 -14.72 -8.40
C LYS A 67 8.98 -13.57 -7.40
N GLU A 68 10.05 -13.57 -6.61
CA GLU A 68 10.39 -12.46 -5.72
C GLU A 68 11.59 -11.70 -6.28
N LEU A 69 11.51 -10.36 -6.27
CA LEU A 69 12.62 -9.44 -6.50
C LEU A 69 12.92 -8.77 -5.15
N LEU A 70 13.97 -9.24 -4.47
CA LEU A 70 14.28 -8.79 -3.11
C LEU A 70 15.15 -7.53 -3.13
N LEU A 71 14.60 -6.44 -2.60
CA LEU A 71 15.32 -5.18 -2.41
C LEU A 71 16.31 -5.31 -1.24
N SER A 72 17.47 -4.66 -1.32
CA SER A 72 18.45 -4.69 -0.23
C SER A 72 17.91 -4.03 1.05
N ASN A 73 18.26 -4.57 2.21
CA ASN A 73 17.81 -4.06 3.52
C ASN A 73 18.55 -2.79 4.00
N ASP A 74 19.26 -2.10 3.10
CA ASP A 74 20.17 -0.98 3.42
C ASP A 74 19.49 0.40 3.32
N THR A 75 18.17 0.45 3.50
CA THR A 75 17.38 1.69 3.57
C THR A 75 17.66 2.45 4.87
N HIS A 76 18.75 3.21 4.92
CA HIS A 76 19.13 3.94 6.15
C HIS A 76 18.31 5.23 6.38
N ALA A 77 17.56 5.70 5.38
CA ALA A 77 16.84 6.96 5.48
C ALA A 77 15.80 6.90 6.60
N GLY A 78 15.96 7.76 7.60
CA GLY A 78 14.96 7.94 8.65
C GLY A 78 15.00 6.95 9.82
N ARG A 79 15.71 5.81 9.73
CA ARG A 79 15.81 4.86 10.87
C ARG A 79 16.26 5.52 12.18
N HIS A 80 17.15 6.51 12.08
CA HIS A 80 17.61 7.26 13.26
C HIS A 80 16.51 8.01 14.00
N LEU A 81 15.53 8.62 13.30
CA LEU A 81 14.43 9.32 13.96
C LEU A 81 13.47 8.34 14.65
N PHE A 82 13.26 7.16 14.04
CA PHE A 82 12.53 6.07 14.69
C PHE A 82 13.25 5.63 15.98
N GLU A 83 14.56 5.40 15.92
CA GLU A 83 15.41 5.01 17.07
C GLU A 83 15.44 6.07 18.18
N LEU A 84 15.33 7.36 17.83
CA LEU A 84 15.20 8.46 18.79
C LEU A 84 13.81 8.57 19.42
N GLY A 85 12.90 7.64 19.14
CA GLY A 85 11.56 7.64 19.71
C GLY A 85 10.70 8.79 19.19
N MET A 86 10.86 9.18 17.92
CA MET A 86 10.08 10.28 17.32
C MET A 86 8.58 10.14 17.57
N PHE A 87 8.06 8.92 17.59
CA PHE A 87 6.63 8.70 17.84
C PHE A 87 6.23 9.17 19.23
N ASP A 88 7.07 9.09 20.26
CA ASP A 88 6.73 9.56 21.61
C ASP A 88 6.76 11.10 21.74
N TRP A 89 7.09 11.82 20.66
CA TRP A 89 7.18 13.28 20.69
C TRP A 89 5.79 13.93 20.72
N PRO A 90 5.68 15.13 21.33
CA PRO A 90 4.40 15.83 21.41
C PRO A 90 3.93 16.28 20.01
N ALA A 91 2.61 16.36 19.83
CA ALA A 91 1.98 16.67 18.54
C ALA A 91 2.52 17.95 17.88
N TRP A 92 2.84 18.99 18.66
CA TRP A 92 3.39 20.23 18.12
C TRP A 92 4.77 20.07 17.46
N MET A 93 5.58 19.08 17.86
CA MET A 93 6.81 18.72 17.15
C MET A 93 6.52 17.87 15.92
N LEU A 94 5.64 16.87 16.06
CA LEU A 94 5.28 15.94 14.99
C LEU A 94 4.69 16.65 13.77
N ILE A 95 3.90 17.71 13.99
CA ILE A 95 3.36 18.56 12.91
C ILE A 95 4.44 19.04 11.94
N TRP A 96 5.65 19.34 12.42
CA TRP A 96 6.73 19.88 11.58
C TRP A 96 7.68 18.79 11.07
N ILE A 97 7.96 17.78 11.89
CA ILE A 97 9.03 16.82 11.62
C ILE A 97 8.51 15.60 10.88
N SER A 98 7.33 15.08 11.26
CA SER A 98 6.78 13.85 10.70
C SER A 98 6.46 13.95 9.20
N PRO A 99 5.91 15.07 8.67
CA PRO A 99 5.73 15.24 7.22
C PRO A 99 7.03 15.14 6.42
N LEU A 100 8.10 15.78 6.90
CA LEU A 100 9.42 15.77 6.26
C LEU A 100 10.05 14.39 6.33
N TYR A 101 9.93 13.73 7.49
CA TYR A 101 10.39 12.37 7.71
C TYR A 101 9.75 11.38 6.73
N VAL A 102 8.40 11.35 6.69
CA VAL A 102 7.64 10.43 5.85
C VAL A 102 7.95 10.66 4.36
N SER A 103 8.01 11.92 3.93
CA SER A 103 8.37 12.26 2.55
C SER A 103 9.81 11.86 2.20
N SER A 104 10.79 12.16 3.06
CA SER A 104 12.19 11.79 2.84
C SER A 104 12.36 10.27 2.77
N PHE A 105 11.65 9.54 3.61
CA PHE A 105 11.65 8.09 3.58
C PHE A 105 11.10 7.58 2.24
N GLY A 106 9.93 8.07 1.82
CA GLY A 106 9.32 7.66 0.55
C GLY A 106 10.17 7.94 -0.70
N ILE A 107 10.89 9.06 -0.71
CA ILE A 107 11.87 9.39 -1.76
C ILE A 107 13.06 8.42 -1.75
N SER A 108 13.55 8.06 -0.56
CA SER A 108 14.64 7.08 -0.44
C SER A 108 14.19 5.69 -0.89
N SER A 109 13.02 5.22 -0.47
CA SER A 109 12.43 3.95 -0.92
C SER A 109 12.26 3.92 -2.44
N CYS A 110 11.85 5.04 -3.04
CA CYS A 110 11.77 5.17 -4.49
C CYS A 110 13.12 4.97 -5.19
N HIS A 111 14.17 5.64 -4.69
CA HIS A 111 15.52 5.47 -5.21
C HIS A 111 16.00 4.02 -5.10
N HIS A 112 15.78 3.37 -3.96
CA HIS A 112 16.16 1.97 -3.78
C HIS A 112 15.40 1.04 -4.73
N LEU A 113 14.09 1.21 -4.85
CA LEU A 113 13.25 0.43 -5.78
C LEU A 113 13.76 0.56 -7.22
N LEU A 114 13.92 1.78 -7.72
CA LEU A 114 14.25 2.02 -9.12
C LEU A 114 15.74 1.86 -9.44
N SER A 115 16.64 1.88 -8.45
CA SER A 115 18.06 1.58 -8.66
C SER A 115 18.38 0.09 -8.67
N HIS A 116 17.45 -0.76 -8.22
CA HIS A 116 17.69 -2.20 -8.11
C HIS A 116 17.89 -2.86 -9.49
N PRO A 117 18.96 -3.65 -9.71
CA PRO A 117 19.27 -4.23 -11.01
C PRO A 117 18.15 -5.08 -11.61
N GLU A 118 17.53 -5.97 -10.83
CA GLU A 118 16.44 -6.83 -11.32
C GLU A 118 15.16 -6.03 -11.62
N VAL A 119 14.97 -4.89 -10.94
CA VAL A 119 13.85 -3.99 -11.23
C VAL A 119 14.13 -3.25 -12.53
N GLN A 120 15.36 -2.78 -12.74
CA GLN A 120 15.77 -2.18 -14.02
C GLN A 120 15.60 -3.17 -15.18
N GLU A 121 16.01 -4.43 -15.01
CA GLU A 121 15.80 -5.48 -16.00
C GLU A 121 14.31 -5.66 -16.30
N LEU A 122 13.47 -5.79 -15.26
CA LEU A 122 12.01 -5.90 -15.41
C LEU A 122 11.43 -4.72 -16.21
N MET A 123 11.86 -3.50 -15.91
CA MET A 123 11.39 -2.28 -16.58
C MET A 123 11.85 -2.17 -18.04
N THR A 124 12.95 -2.83 -18.40
CA THR A 124 13.39 -2.95 -19.81
C THR A 124 12.76 -4.11 -20.55
N SER A 125 12.14 -5.06 -19.85
CA SER A 125 11.51 -6.22 -20.47
C SER A 125 10.24 -5.85 -21.27
N ASP A 126 9.87 -6.76 -22.18
CA ASP A 126 8.59 -6.76 -22.90
C ASP A 126 7.51 -7.54 -22.12
N GLY A 127 7.72 -7.76 -20.81
CA GLY A 127 6.73 -8.40 -19.95
C GLY A 127 5.45 -7.59 -19.88
N ASN A 128 4.30 -8.28 -19.85
CA ASN A 128 2.99 -7.67 -19.68
C ASN A 128 2.38 -8.14 -18.35
N PHE A 129 1.69 -7.22 -17.68
CA PHE A 129 0.94 -7.50 -16.46
C PHE A 129 -0.52 -7.13 -16.65
N ASP A 130 -1.40 -7.95 -16.12
CA ASP A 130 -2.85 -7.73 -16.16
C ASP A 130 -3.31 -6.82 -15.01
N LEU A 131 -2.51 -6.74 -13.93
CA LEU A 131 -2.80 -5.96 -12.73
C LEU A 131 -1.51 -5.57 -12.02
N ILE A 132 -1.48 -4.34 -11.49
CA ILE A 132 -0.48 -3.91 -10.52
C ILE A 132 -1.15 -3.80 -9.15
N LEU A 133 -0.68 -4.60 -8.20
CA LEU A 133 -0.96 -4.44 -6.78
C LEU A 133 0.18 -3.62 -6.17
N SER A 134 -0.13 -2.54 -5.48
CA SER A 134 0.93 -1.74 -4.87
C SER A 134 0.54 -1.18 -3.54
N GLU A 135 1.51 -1.18 -2.63
CA GLU A 135 1.37 -0.47 -1.38
C GLU A 135 1.24 1.04 -1.61
N LEU A 136 0.21 1.64 -1.03
CA LEU A 136 0.02 3.08 -0.91
C LEU A 136 0.38 3.49 0.52
N PHE A 137 1.57 4.05 0.68
CA PHE A 137 2.04 4.58 1.97
C PHE A 137 2.65 5.97 1.85
N ASN A 138 3.90 6.09 1.40
CA ASN A 138 4.61 7.38 1.37
C ASN A 138 5.39 7.65 0.08
N SER A 139 5.26 6.80 -0.92
CA SER A 139 5.96 6.90 -2.20
C SER A 139 5.00 6.60 -3.35
N GLU A 140 5.17 7.30 -4.47
CA GLU A 140 4.38 7.13 -5.70
C GLU A 140 5.18 6.53 -6.86
N CYS A 141 6.34 5.93 -6.58
CA CYS A 141 7.20 5.38 -7.65
C CYS A 141 6.66 4.12 -8.30
N ASN A 142 5.67 3.48 -7.68
CA ASN A 142 4.83 2.46 -8.31
C ASN A 142 4.14 2.96 -9.59
N LEU A 143 3.80 4.26 -9.68
CA LEU A 143 3.18 4.81 -10.89
C LEU A 143 4.10 4.76 -12.11
N GLY A 144 5.42 4.69 -11.91
CA GLY A 144 6.34 4.47 -13.01
C GLY A 144 6.11 3.12 -13.72
N PHE A 145 5.72 2.09 -12.96
CA PHE A 145 5.37 0.77 -13.46
C PHE A 145 4.01 0.80 -14.16
N VAL A 146 3.06 1.57 -13.63
CA VAL A 146 1.74 1.77 -14.26
C VAL A 146 1.90 2.39 -15.65
N ASP A 147 2.74 3.42 -15.80
CA ASP A 147 2.96 4.02 -17.11
C ASP A 147 3.73 3.08 -18.06
N LYS A 148 4.68 2.28 -17.56
CA LYS A 148 5.45 1.32 -18.37
C LYS A 148 4.57 0.18 -18.88
N PHE A 149 3.83 -0.47 -18.00
CA PHE A 149 3.08 -1.70 -18.31
C PHE A 149 1.63 -1.43 -18.71
N LYS A 150 1.14 -0.19 -18.53
CA LYS A 150 -0.23 0.23 -18.85
C LYS A 150 -1.31 -0.66 -18.20
N ALA A 151 -1.00 -1.27 -17.07
CA ALA A 151 -1.89 -2.13 -16.30
C ALA A 151 -2.70 -1.34 -15.27
N PRO A 152 -3.92 -1.76 -14.91
CA PRO A 152 -4.70 -1.13 -13.85
C PRO A 152 -4.00 -1.25 -12.50
N LEU A 153 -4.16 -0.24 -11.65
CA LEU A 153 -3.58 -0.17 -10.31
C LEU A 153 -4.67 -0.41 -9.24
N VAL A 154 -4.38 -1.34 -8.34
CA VAL A 154 -5.09 -1.51 -7.06
C VAL A 154 -4.13 -1.23 -5.92
N GLY A 155 -4.52 -0.29 -5.06
CA GLY A 155 -3.75 0.12 -3.89
C GLY A 155 -3.99 -0.78 -2.69
N LEU A 156 -2.96 -1.01 -1.90
CA LEU A 156 -3.05 -1.65 -0.58
C LEU A 156 -2.49 -0.70 0.48
N SER A 157 -3.21 -0.47 1.57
CA SER A 157 -2.68 0.26 2.72
C SER A 157 -2.49 -0.70 3.88
N SER A 158 -1.28 -0.74 4.43
CA SER A 158 -0.92 -1.58 5.59
C SER A 158 -1.58 -1.09 6.89
N THR A 159 -2.21 0.08 6.85
CA THR A 159 -2.89 0.76 7.96
C THR A 159 -4.16 1.44 7.44
N THR A 160 -4.70 2.41 8.19
CA THR A 160 -5.78 3.29 7.75
C THR A 160 -5.37 4.09 6.50
N LEU A 161 -6.35 4.58 5.74
CA LEU A 161 -6.03 5.43 4.59
C LEU A 161 -5.37 6.74 5.03
N MET A 162 -4.12 6.94 4.61
CA MET A 162 -3.35 8.18 4.87
C MET A 162 -4.08 9.41 4.32
N ALA A 163 -3.94 10.52 5.04
CA ALA A 163 -4.55 11.80 4.67
C ALA A 163 -4.18 12.31 3.27
N TRP A 164 -2.98 11.99 2.78
CA TRP A 164 -2.52 12.43 1.46
C TRP A 164 -2.96 11.53 0.30
N HIS A 165 -3.65 10.42 0.57
CA HIS A 165 -4.23 9.55 -0.47
C HIS A 165 -5.71 9.84 -0.75
N THR A 166 -6.32 10.78 -0.03
CA THR A 166 -7.77 11.03 -0.07
C THR A 166 -8.21 11.63 -1.41
N ASP A 167 -7.44 12.58 -1.93
CA ASP A 167 -7.65 13.24 -3.22
C ASP A 167 -7.64 12.27 -4.40
N ARG A 168 -6.99 11.11 -4.26
CA ARG A 168 -6.95 10.04 -5.27
C ARG A 168 -8.34 9.56 -5.66
N PHE A 169 -9.26 9.52 -4.70
CA PHE A 169 -10.60 8.95 -4.85
C PHE A 169 -11.73 9.95 -4.52
N GLY A 170 -11.40 11.22 -4.27
CA GLY A 170 -12.37 12.20 -3.75
C GLY A 170 -12.92 11.82 -2.38
N GLN A 171 -12.10 11.15 -1.56
CA GLN A 171 -12.48 10.67 -0.24
C GLN A 171 -12.58 11.84 0.76
N PRO A 172 -13.70 12.05 1.47
CA PRO A 172 -13.79 13.14 2.42
C PRO A 172 -12.85 12.95 3.64
N ASP A 173 -12.18 14.02 4.04
CA ASP A 173 -11.10 13.98 5.03
C ASP A 173 -11.00 15.25 5.89
N ASN A 174 -12.14 15.87 6.19
CA ASN A 174 -12.20 17.14 6.93
C ASN A 174 -11.46 17.05 8.30
N PRO A 175 -10.40 17.85 8.51
CA PRO A 175 -9.54 17.74 9.69
C PRO A 175 -10.18 18.28 10.97
N SER A 176 -11.39 18.85 10.91
CA SER A 176 -12.11 19.26 12.12
C SER A 176 -12.65 18.09 12.95
N TYR A 177 -12.82 16.90 12.34
CA TYR A 177 -13.30 15.70 13.05
C TYR A 177 -12.55 14.42 12.66
N ILE A 178 -11.78 14.42 11.57
CA ILE A 178 -10.91 13.30 11.18
C ILE A 178 -9.49 13.61 11.66
N PRO A 179 -8.98 12.91 12.70
CA PRO A 179 -7.62 13.09 13.14
C PRO A 179 -6.63 12.57 12.08
N ASN A 180 -5.55 13.30 11.89
CA ASN A 180 -4.43 12.85 11.08
C ASN A 180 -3.72 11.70 11.81
N ASN A 181 -3.55 10.57 11.13
CA ASN A 181 -3.05 9.33 11.71
C ASN A 181 -1.56 9.35 12.10
N HIS A 182 -0.85 10.45 11.85
CA HIS A 182 0.53 10.67 12.32
C HIS A 182 0.63 11.65 13.50
N LEU A 183 -0.51 12.15 13.99
CA LEU A 183 -0.60 13.06 15.12
C LEU A 183 -1.36 12.38 16.26
N TRP A 184 -1.00 12.68 17.51
CA TRP A 184 -1.65 12.13 18.70
C TRP A 184 -3.06 12.70 19.00
N TYR A 185 -3.79 13.10 17.96
CA TYR A 185 -5.16 13.58 18.09
C TYR A 185 -6.16 12.43 18.00
N THR A 186 -7.31 12.60 18.66
CA THR A 186 -8.44 11.67 18.57
C THR A 186 -9.62 12.34 17.87
N SER A 187 -10.77 11.67 17.75
CA SER A 187 -12.00 12.35 17.30
C SER A 187 -12.53 13.38 18.29
N LYS A 188 -12.09 13.34 19.55
CA LYS A 188 -12.42 14.31 20.59
C LYS A 188 -11.32 15.35 20.68
N MET A 189 -11.44 16.40 19.86
CA MET A 189 -10.48 17.51 19.79
C MET A 189 -11.07 18.81 20.34
N SER A 190 -10.26 19.59 21.07
CA SER A 190 -10.56 21.00 21.35
C SER A 190 -10.46 21.85 20.08
N PHE A 191 -10.79 23.14 20.17
CA PHE A 191 -10.61 24.04 19.02
C PHE A 191 -9.14 24.12 18.57
N LEU A 192 -8.20 24.24 19.51
CA LEU A 192 -6.77 24.34 19.18
C LEU A 192 -6.22 23.02 18.65
N ASP A 193 -6.69 21.88 19.15
CA ASP A 193 -6.31 20.57 18.60
C ASP A 193 -6.77 20.44 17.15
N ARG A 194 -7.98 20.90 16.81
CA ARG A 194 -8.46 20.93 15.42
C ARG A 194 -7.61 21.82 14.52
N VAL A 195 -7.14 22.96 15.02
CA VAL A 195 -6.22 23.85 14.29
C VAL A 195 -4.88 23.14 14.06
N GLY A 196 -4.32 22.51 15.09
CA GLY A 196 -3.08 21.75 14.97
C GLY A 196 -3.21 20.56 14.01
N ASN A 197 -4.33 19.84 14.07
CA ASN A 197 -4.64 18.73 13.18
C ASN A 197 -4.75 19.19 11.72
N ALA A 198 -5.49 20.28 11.46
CA ALA A 198 -5.62 20.85 10.12
C ALA A 198 -4.28 21.37 9.56
N LEU A 199 -3.44 21.98 10.41
CA LEU A 199 -2.10 22.41 10.01
C LEU A 199 -1.22 21.21 9.66
N GLY A 200 -1.20 20.16 10.49
CA GLY A 200 -0.45 18.96 10.20
C GLY A 200 -0.92 18.28 8.91
N ASP A 201 -2.24 18.17 8.71
CA ASP A 201 -2.82 17.61 7.49
C ASP A 201 -2.36 18.36 6.23
N LEU A 202 -2.41 19.69 6.27
CA LEU A 202 -1.91 20.54 5.20
C LEU A 202 -0.41 20.31 4.93
N LEU A 203 0.40 20.21 5.99
CA LEU A 203 1.84 19.98 5.84
C LEU A 203 2.13 18.60 5.24
N PHE A 204 1.48 17.53 5.71
CA PHE A 204 1.60 16.18 5.15
C PHE A 204 1.24 16.14 3.66
N LYS A 205 0.10 16.72 3.29
CA LYS A 205 -0.31 16.81 1.88
C LYS A 205 0.67 17.61 1.04
N THR A 206 1.18 18.71 1.58
CA THR A 206 2.14 19.57 0.88
C THR A 206 3.48 18.88 0.68
N THR A 207 4.06 18.27 1.71
CA THR A 207 5.34 17.55 1.58
C THR A 207 5.20 16.34 0.66
N TYR A 208 4.08 15.61 0.76
CA TYR A 208 3.78 14.50 -0.14
C TYR A 208 3.59 14.94 -1.61
N TYR A 209 2.97 16.08 -1.88
CA TYR A 209 2.90 16.67 -3.23
C TYR A 209 4.30 16.88 -3.83
N PHE A 210 5.21 17.49 -3.07
CA PHE A 210 6.59 17.70 -3.53
C PHE A 210 7.37 16.38 -3.65
N ALA A 211 7.19 15.44 -2.73
CA ALA A 211 7.78 14.11 -2.80
C ALA A 211 7.29 13.33 -4.03
N THR A 212 6.02 13.49 -4.41
CA THR A 212 5.44 12.90 -5.63
C THR A 212 6.08 13.49 -6.89
N LYS A 213 6.31 14.82 -6.93
CA LYS A 213 7.05 15.46 -8.03
C LYS A 213 8.48 14.91 -8.14
N GLN A 214 9.17 14.75 -7.00
CA GLN A 214 10.51 14.17 -7.00
C GLN A 214 10.50 12.70 -7.45
N SER A 215 9.53 11.91 -6.97
CA SER A 215 9.30 10.52 -7.37
C SER A 215 9.11 10.37 -8.89
N GLN A 216 8.36 11.29 -9.52
CA GLN A 216 8.23 11.35 -10.96
C GLN A 216 9.58 11.59 -11.65
N LEU A 217 10.36 12.58 -11.19
CA LEU A 217 11.68 12.88 -11.78
C LEU A 217 12.66 11.70 -11.64
N ILE A 218 12.63 11.00 -10.51
CA ILE A 218 13.43 9.80 -10.28
C ILE A 218 13.00 8.71 -11.27
N SER A 219 11.69 8.49 -11.42
CA SER A 219 11.14 7.52 -12.37
C SER A 219 11.54 7.82 -13.81
N GLU A 220 11.36 9.07 -14.25
CA GLU A 220 11.75 9.51 -15.60
C GLU A 220 13.25 9.34 -15.85
N LYS A 221 14.10 9.62 -14.85
CA LYS A 221 15.55 9.44 -14.93
C LYS A 221 15.94 7.97 -15.08
N HIS A 222 15.40 7.09 -14.24
CA HIS A 222 15.73 5.66 -14.26
C HIS A 222 15.17 4.96 -15.50
N LEU A 223 13.98 5.36 -15.95
CA LEU A 223 13.29 4.74 -17.09
C LEU A 223 13.62 5.41 -18.42
N LYS A 224 14.42 6.49 -18.40
CA LYS A 224 14.88 7.24 -19.57
C LYS A 224 13.74 7.65 -20.51
N THR A 225 12.57 7.93 -19.94
CA THR A 225 11.34 8.24 -20.66
C THR A 225 10.58 9.29 -19.87
N LYS A 226 10.02 10.27 -20.58
CA LYS A 226 9.11 11.24 -19.98
C LYS A 226 7.77 10.57 -19.69
N MET A 227 7.24 10.77 -18.49
CA MET A 227 6.05 10.07 -18.04
C MET A 227 4.86 11.02 -18.01
N SER A 228 3.67 10.42 -18.01
CA SER A 228 2.45 11.14 -17.66
C SER A 228 2.59 11.74 -16.26
N SER A 229 1.85 12.81 -15.97
CA SER A 229 1.83 13.40 -14.62
C SER A 229 1.42 12.33 -13.61
N PHE A 230 2.23 12.15 -12.56
CA PHE A 230 1.88 11.21 -11.48
C PHE A 230 0.53 11.56 -10.87
N PHE A 231 0.20 12.86 -10.75
CA PHE A 231 -1.09 13.32 -10.25
C PHE A 231 -2.29 12.91 -11.10
N ASP A 232 -2.11 12.75 -12.41
CA ASP A 232 -3.18 12.27 -13.28
C ASP A 232 -3.27 10.75 -13.27
N MET A 233 -2.13 10.05 -13.19
CA MET A 233 -2.12 8.60 -13.02
C MET A 233 -2.68 8.15 -11.66
N MET A 234 -2.51 8.95 -10.60
CA MET A 234 -3.14 8.62 -9.31
C MET A 234 -4.66 8.42 -9.45
N LYS A 235 -5.31 9.27 -10.26
CA LYS A 235 -6.76 9.24 -10.48
C LYS A 235 -7.24 7.97 -11.21
N SER A 236 -6.35 7.18 -11.83
CA SER A 236 -6.72 5.91 -12.48
C SER A 236 -6.72 4.71 -11.53
N THR A 237 -6.42 4.92 -10.24
CA THR A 237 -6.48 3.84 -9.26
C THR A 237 -7.91 3.38 -9.07
N SER A 238 -8.15 2.10 -9.28
CA SER A 238 -9.51 1.56 -9.35
C SER A 238 -10.10 1.23 -7.98
N LEU A 239 -9.24 0.87 -7.03
CA LEU A 239 -9.62 0.37 -5.71
C LEU A 239 -8.43 0.56 -4.75
N VAL A 240 -8.71 0.83 -3.47
CA VAL A 240 -7.75 0.68 -2.39
C VAL A 240 -8.32 -0.23 -1.30
N LEU A 241 -7.54 -1.25 -0.93
CA LEU A 241 -7.81 -2.10 0.22
C LEU A 241 -7.05 -1.56 1.43
N VAL A 242 -7.74 -1.22 2.51
CA VAL A 242 -7.13 -0.61 3.69
C VAL A 242 -7.20 -1.56 4.89
N ASN A 243 -6.08 -1.73 5.58
CA ASN A 243 -6.01 -2.53 6.81
C ASN A 243 -6.57 -1.73 8.00
N SER A 244 -7.85 -1.42 7.92
CA SER A 244 -8.66 -0.84 8.99
C SER A 244 -9.99 -1.56 9.09
N HIS A 245 -10.71 -1.31 10.18
CA HIS A 245 -12.07 -1.76 10.35
C HIS A 245 -12.85 -0.66 11.07
N TRP A 246 -14.07 -0.38 10.61
CA TRP A 246 -14.96 0.64 11.18
C TRP A 246 -15.16 0.54 12.69
N SER A 247 -15.00 -0.64 13.30
CA SER A 247 -15.09 -0.81 14.76
C SER A 247 -13.90 -0.25 15.54
N LEU A 248 -12.77 0.04 14.87
CA LEU A 248 -11.51 0.46 15.48
C LEU A 248 -11.27 1.97 15.38
N HIS A 249 -12.09 2.69 14.64
CA HIS A 249 -11.94 4.13 14.48
C HIS A 249 -13.27 4.86 14.61
N SER A 250 -13.19 6.18 14.76
CA SER A 250 -14.40 7.01 14.82
C SER A 250 -15.11 7.04 13.47
N PRO A 251 -16.42 7.37 13.44
CA PRO A 251 -17.18 7.44 12.20
C PRO A 251 -16.48 8.32 11.15
N ARG A 252 -16.17 7.72 10.00
CA ARG A 252 -15.52 8.36 8.86
C ARG A 252 -16.29 7.96 7.59
N PRO A 253 -16.58 8.89 6.67
CA PRO A 253 -17.14 8.53 5.38
C PRO A 253 -16.12 7.74 4.55
N PHE A 254 -16.56 6.74 3.81
CA PHE A 254 -15.74 6.05 2.81
C PHE A 254 -16.45 6.06 1.46
N VAL A 255 -15.71 6.41 0.41
CA VAL A 255 -16.15 6.20 -0.96
C VAL A 255 -16.09 4.71 -1.33
N PRO A 256 -16.90 4.20 -2.28
CA PRO A 256 -16.91 2.78 -2.65
C PRO A 256 -15.56 2.21 -3.11
N ALA A 257 -14.65 3.08 -3.57
CA ALA A 257 -13.30 2.69 -3.98
C ALA A 257 -12.36 2.39 -2.80
N VAL A 258 -12.76 2.66 -1.55
CA VAL A 258 -11.99 2.36 -0.35
C VAL A 258 -12.68 1.23 0.40
N VAL A 259 -12.04 0.06 0.44
CA VAL A 259 -12.59 -1.15 1.06
C VAL A 259 -11.74 -1.57 2.26
N GLU A 260 -12.39 -1.70 3.40
CA GLU A 260 -11.77 -2.12 4.65
C GLU A 260 -11.54 -3.64 4.68
N ILE A 261 -10.30 -4.05 4.94
CA ILE A 261 -9.85 -5.45 5.04
C ILE A 261 -9.03 -5.68 6.33
N GLY A 262 -9.36 -4.94 7.39
CA GLY A 262 -8.68 -4.98 8.67
C GLY A 262 -8.53 -6.40 9.22
N GLY A 263 -7.31 -6.73 9.65
CA GLY A 263 -7.03 -8.04 10.24
C GLY A 263 -6.90 -9.19 9.22
N SER A 264 -6.80 -8.89 7.92
CA SER A 264 -6.60 -9.91 6.87
C SER A 264 -5.36 -10.80 7.08
N HIS A 265 -4.38 -10.33 7.84
CA HIS A 265 -3.16 -11.07 8.23
C HIS A 265 -3.28 -11.85 9.54
N ILE A 266 -4.39 -11.69 10.27
CA ILE A 266 -4.65 -12.42 11.49
C ILE A 266 -5.12 -13.84 11.09
N PRO A 267 -4.47 -14.91 11.57
CA PRO A 267 -4.92 -16.27 11.34
C PRO A 267 -6.34 -16.50 11.87
N SER A 268 -7.01 -17.54 11.37
CA SER A 268 -8.30 -17.94 11.94
C SER A 268 -8.17 -18.16 13.45
N PRO A 269 -9.13 -17.67 14.26
CA PRO A 269 -9.08 -17.79 15.71
C PRO A 269 -8.89 -19.25 16.11
N THR A 270 -7.90 -19.51 16.96
CA THR A 270 -7.79 -20.79 17.65
C THR A 270 -8.73 -20.81 18.84
N THR A 271 -9.14 -22.00 19.26
CA THR A 271 -9.97 -22.15 20.47
C THR A 271 -9.16 -21.66 21.67
N LEU A 272 -9.71 -20.70 22.43
CA LEU A 272 -9.08 -20.22 23.66
C LEU A 272 -8.93 -21.41 24.63
N PRO A 273 -7.78 -21.53 25.34
CA PRO A 273 -7.65 -22.44 26.46
C PRO A 273 -8.79 -22.23 27.46
N LYS A 274 -9.32 -23.32 28.04
CA LYS A 274 -10.46 -23.26 28.97
C LYS A 274 -10.16 -22.41 30.22
N GLU A 275 -8.89 -22.28 30.58
CA GLU A 275 -8.41 -21.51 31.72
C GLU A 275 -8.64 -20.01 31.49
N ASP A 276 -8.28 -19.49 30.31
CA ASP A 276 -8.46 -18.07 29.93
C ASP A 276 -9.94 -17.68 29.79
N LEU A 277 -10.80 -18.62 29.38
CA LEU A 277 -12.25 -18.40 29.29
C LEU A 277 -12.89 -18.15 30.67
N SER A 278 -12.34 -18.74 31.73
CA SER A 278 -12.88 -18.59 33.08
C SER A 278 -12.56 -17.23 33.71
N GLU A 279 -11.42 -16.63 33.36
CA GLU A 279 -11.06 -15.27 33.81
C GLU A 279 -11.89 -14.21 33.10
N ILE A 280 -12.13 -14.34 31.79
CA ILE A 280 -12.92 -13.38 31.01
C ILE A 280 -14.40 -13.42 31.40
N GLN A 281 -14.93 -14.58 31.81
CA GLN A 281 -16.33 -14.71 32.28
C GLN A 281 -16.52 -14.24 33.73
N ALA A 282 -15.43 -14.06 34.48
CA ALA A 282 -15.45 -13.58 35.86
C ALA A 282 -15.27 -12.05 35.99
N SER A 283 -14.92 -11.35 34.90
CA SER A 283 -14.79 -9.89 34.80
C SER A 283 -16.00 -9.23 34.16
#